data_AF-A0A914IYJ5-F1
#
_entry.id   AF-A0A914IYJ5-F1
#
_cell.length_a   1.000
_cell.length_b   1.000
_cell.length_c   1.000
_cell.angle_alpha   90.00
_cell.angle_beta   90.00
_cell.angle_gamma   90.00
#
_symmetry.space_group_name_H-M   'P 1'
#
loop_
_entity.id
_entity.type
_entity.pdbx_description
1 polymer ?
#
loop_
_entity_poly.entity_id
_entity_poly.type
_entity_poly.pdbx_seq_one_letter_code
_entity_poly.pdbx_strand_id
1 'polypeptide(L)'
;MRYPEKELKHCNAMNELHRCRHCGCSYKVHMHIYFEQKKIYQEIKPIKKYFFQKIDGKQIIEKRISSFKEEQIKISEAMAKFASFLKKYSIWEYNKGFEDLMMLEIKKAEKEDSQNVSRLRNILENHVDLVKKIDDYFQKTTNDHNFHAKEICDLKEELFKLPTYGKEIKFMFDLNYSSLLSDYKKKNVIHYNLARKL
;
A
#
# COMPACT_ATOMS: atom_id res chain seq x y z
N MET A 1 17.42 44.26 -13.92
CA MET A 1 17.84 45.41 -14.76
C MET A 1 18.26 46.53 -13.83
N ARG A 2 19.56 46.79 -13.65
CA ARG A 2 20.02 47.87 -12.77
C ARG A 2 19.94 49.17 -13.56
N TYR A 3 19.05 50.07 -13.15
CA TYR A 3 19.03 51.43 -13.68
C TYR A 3 20.35 52.09 -13.32
N PRO A 4 21.00 52.83 -14.23
CA PRO A 4 22.24 53.51 -13.89
C PRO A 4 22.01 54.47 -12.72
N GLU A 5 22.90 54.39 -11.73
CA GLU A 5 22.79 55.14 -10.48
C GLU A 5 22.71 56.63 -10.77
N LYS A 6 21.72 57.31 -10.19
CA LYS A 6 21.42 58.72 -10.46
C LYS A 6 22.60 59.65 -10.15
N GLU A 7 23.53 59.21 -9.32
CA GLU A 7 24.73 59.95 -8.93
C GLU A 7 25.73 60.12 -10.08
N LEU A 8 25.69 59.26 -11.10
CA LEU A 8 26.57 59.35 -12.27
C LEU A 8 26.31 60.59 -13.14
N LYS A 9 25.20 61.31 -12.95
CA LYS A 9 24.96 62.62 -13.61
C LYS A 9 25.92 63.71 -13.14
N HIS A 10 26.63 63.48 -12.04
CA HIS A 10 27.63 64.37 -11.45
C HIS A 10 29.07 63.87 -11.68
N CYS A 11 29.26 62.80 -12.45
CA CYS A 11 30.61 62.31 -12.72
C CYS A 11 31.39 63.31 -13.60
N ASN A 12 32.72 63.23 -13.57
CA ASN A 12 33.59 64.15 -14.30
C ASN A 12 33.36 64.12 -15.83
N ALA A 13 32.78 63.03 -16.37
CA ALA A 13 32.42 62.94 -17.78
C ALA A 13 31.22 63.82 -18.15
N MET A 14 30.48 64.34 -17.17
CA MET A 14 29.35 65.25 -17.34
C MET A 14 29.75 66.67 -16.94
N ASN A 15 29.22 67.67 -17.65
CA ASN A 15 29.34 69.07 -17.26
C ASN A 15 28.26 69.46 -16.24
N GLU A 16 28.33 70.69 -15.74
CA GLU A 16 27.42 71.22 -14.72
C GLU A 16 25.95 71.23 -15.16
N LEU A 17 25.69 71.26 -16.47
CA LEU A 17 24.35 71.18 -17.08
C LEU A 17 23.89 69.74 -17.36
N HIS A 18 24.56 68.74 -16.78
CA HIS A 18 24.29 67.32 -16.96
C HIS A 18 24.33 66.86 -18.42
N ARG A 19 25.26 67.41 -19.20
CA ARG A 19 25.57 66.98 -20.56
C ARG A 19 26.98 66.39 -20.64
N CYS A 20 27.14 65.36 -21.46
CA CYS A 20 28.44 64.72 -21.65
C CYS A 20 29.44 65.73 -22.20
N ARG A 21 30.62 65.82 -21.57
CA ARG A 21 31.68 66.75 -22.01
C ARG A 21 32.26 66.38 -23.38
N HIS A 22 32.15 65.12 -23.78
CA HIS A 22 32.67 64.64 -25.07
C HIS A 22 31.69 64.81 -26.23
N CYS A 23 30.41 64.44 -26.06
CA CYS A 23 29.44 64.45 -27.16
C CYS A 23 28.30 65.46 -26.99
N GLY A 24 28.20 66.16 -25.85
CA GLY A 24 27.17 67.18 -25.61
C GLY A 24 25.76 66.64 -25.35
N CYS A 25 25.53 65.33 -25.46
CA CYS A 25 24.23 64.71 -25.19
C CYS A 25 23.84 64.83 -23.71
N SER A 26 22.53 64.90 -23.43
CA SER A 26 22.03 64.89 -22.04
C SER A 26 22.28 63.54 -21.35
N TYR A 27 22.41 63.55 -20.03
CA TYR A 27 22.59 62.34 -19.21
C TYR A 27 21.60 61.23 -19.56
N LYS A 28 20.31 61.56 -19.74
CA LYS A 28 19.26 60.58 -20.07
C LYS A 28 19.54 59.83 -21.38
N VAL A 29 20.06 60.54 -22.39
CA VAL A 29 20.37 59.95 -23.69
C VAL A 29 21.69 59.16 -23.65
N HIS A 30 22.68 59.68 -22.92
CA HIS A 30 24.00 59.07 -22.83
C HIS A 30 23.99 57.72 -22.07
N MET A 31 23.03 57.51 -21.17
CA MET A 31 22.88 56.27 -20.41
C MET A 31 22.08 55.16 -21.14
N HIS A 32 21.63 55.39 -22.38
CA HIS A 32 21.06 54.31 -23.17
C HIS A 32 22.16 53.30 -23.50
N ILE A 33 22.07 52.11 -22.91
CA ILE A 33 22.92 50.97 -23.28
C ILE A 33 22.48 50.53 -24.68
N TYR A 34 23.28 50.88 -25.69
CA TYR A 34 23.13 50.33 -27.02
C TYR A 34 23.72 48.92 -27.02
N PHE A 35 22.87 47.91 -27.20
CA PHE A 35 23.32 46.54 -27.38
C PHE A 35 23.66 46.33 -28.85
N GLU A 36 24.92 46.02 -29.14
CA GLU A 36 25.30 45.51 -30.45
C GLU A 36 25.02 44.00 -30.49
N GLN A 37 23.98 43.60 -31.23
CA GLN A 37 23.66 42.19 -31.42
C GLN A 37 24.52 41.62 -32.56
N LYS A 38 25.55 40.87 -32.20
CA LYS A 38 26.36 40.13 -33.16
C LYS A 38 25.73 38.76 -33.43
N LYS A 39 25.32 38.49 -34.67
CA LYS A 39 24.91 37.14 -35.09
C LYS A 39 26.14 36.25 -35.14
N ILE A 40 26.21 35.27 -34.24
CA ILE A 40 27.22 34.21 -34.27
C ILE A 40 26.56 32.99 -34.90
N TYR A 41 26.99 32.63 -36.10
CA TYR A 41 26.61 31.35 -36.70
C TYR A 41 27.54 30.28 -36.11
N GLN A 42 27.04 29.54 -35.12
CA GLN A 42 27.66 28.30 -34.69
C GLN A 42 27.07 27.15 -35.51
N GLU A 43 27.93 26.39 -36.19
CA GLU A 43 27.56 25.06 -36.63
C GLU A 43 27.26 24.21 -35.39
N ILE A 44 25.98 23.96 -35.14
CA ILE A 44 25.57 22.93 -34.19
C ILE A 44 25.98 21.62 -34.86
N LYS A 45 27.09 21.02 -34.40
CA LYS A 45 27.44 19.64 -34.76
C LYS A 45 26.17 18.81 -34.62
N PRO A 46 25.77 18.04 -35.64
CA PRO A 46 24.52 17.32 -35.57
C PRO A 46 24.54 16.47 -34.30
N ILE A 47 23.57 16.68 -33.42
CA ILE A 47 23.34 15.85 -32.22
C ILE A 47 22.83 14.49 -32.72
N LYS A 48 23.65 13.80 -33.51
CA LYS A 48 23.44 12.42 -33.94
C LYS A 48 24.07 11.52 -32.90
N LYS A 49 23.57 11.54 -31.65
CA LYS A 49 23.76 10.37 -30.75
C LYS A 49 23.00 10.30 -29.42
N TYR A 50 22.11 11.23 -29.06
CA TYR A 50 21.52 11.18 -27.71
C TYR A 50 20.00 11.02 -27.62
N PHE A 51 19.27 10.87 -28.74
CA PHE A 51 17.80 10.75 -28.71
C PHE A 51 17.21 9.41 -29.15
N PHE A 52 18.03 8.39 -29.44
CA PHE A 52 17.53 7.06 -29.77
C PHE A 52 18.37 5.94 -29.15
N GLN A 53 18.43 5.88 -27.81
CA GLN A 53 18.23 4.56 -27.25
C GLN A 53 16.78 4.23 -27.55
N LYS A 54 16.52 3.43 -28.59
CA LYS A 54 15.24 2.75 -28.77
C LYS A 54 15.07 1.87 -27.54
N ILE A 55 14.60 2.46 -26.46
CA ILE A 55 14.00 1.72 -25.38
C ILE A 55 12.80 1.07 -26.04
N ASP A 56 12.90 -0.22 -26.32
CA ASP A 56 11.81 -0.98 -26.89
C ASP A 56 10.70 -1.04 -25.83
N GLY A 57 9.81 -0.04 -25.88
CA GLY A 57 8.72 0.13 -24.90
C GLY A 57 7.87 -1.14 -24.80
N LYS A 58 7.80 -1.92 -25.89
CA LYS A 58 7.17 -3.23 -25.91
C LYS A 58 7.88 -4.22 -24.99
N GLN A 59 9.21 -4.34 -25.06
CA GLN A 59 9.98 -5.20 -24.15
C GLN A 59 9.86 -4.78 -22.68
N ILE A 60 9.81 -3.47 -22.38
CA ILE A 60 9.60 -3.01 -21.00
C ILE A 60 8.22 -3.41 -20.49
N ILE A 61 7.18 -3.21 -21.31
CA ILE A 61 5.81 -3.58 -20.96
C ILE A 61 5.69 -5.09 -20.79
N GLU A 62 6.24 -5.89 -21.69
CA GLU A 62 6.22 -7.35 -21.61
C GLU A 62 6.93 -7.87 -20.35
N LYS A 63 8.11 -7.32 -20.01
CA LYS A 63 8.81 -7.65 -18.77
C LYS A 63 7.96 -7.33 -17.53
N ARG A 64 7.27 -6.19 -17.55
CA ARG A 64 6.41 -5.76 -16.43
C ARG A 64 5.17 -6.65 -16.29
N ILE A 65 4.56 -7.04 -17.40
CA ILE A 65 3.45 -8.01 -17.41
C ILE A 65 3.90 -9.36 -16.87
N SER A 66 5.07 -9.86 -17.27
CA SER A 66 5.62 -11.11 -16.72
C SER A 66 5.84 -11.01 -15.22
N SER A 67 6.45 -9.92 -14.74
CA SER A 67 6.66 -9.69 -13.30
C SER A 67 5.34 -9.69 -12.52
N PHE A 68 4.27 -9.11 -13.06
CA PHE A 68 2.95 -9.12 -12.41
C PHE A 68 2.33 -10.51 -12.37
N LYS A 69 2.45 -11.28 -13.45
CA LYS A 69 1.96 -12.67 -13.50
C LYS A 69 2.68 -13.55 -12.48
N GLU A 70 4.00 -13.42 -12.38
CA GLU A 70 4.81 -14.17 -11.42
C GLU A 70 4.42 -13.84 -9.98
N GLU A 71 4.25 -12.56 -9.64
CA GLU A 71 3.77 -12.17 -8.31
C GLU A 71 2.35 -12.66 -8.04
N GLN A 72 1.45 -12.59 -9.02
CA GLN A 72 0.08 -13.07 -8.88
C GLN A 72 0.03 -14.56 -8.57
N ILE A 73 0.89 -15.37 -9.19
CA ILE A 73 1.02 -16.80 -8.90
C ILE A 73 1.47 -17.00 -7.46
N LYS A 74 2.55 -16.32 -7.03
CA LYS A 74 3.06 -16.43 -5.65
C LYS A 74 2.03 -16.01 -4.60
N ILE A 75 1.28 -14.94 -4.86
CA ILE A 75 0.19 -14.48 -3.98
C ILE A 75 -0.92 -15.53 -3.92
N SER A 76 -1.33 -16.09 -5.06
CA SER A 76 -2.38 -17.12 -5.12
C SER A 76 -1.98 -18.39 -4.37
N GLU A 77 -0.74 -18.84 -4.54
CA GLU A 77 -0.19 -19.97 -3.79
C GLU A 77 -0.18 -19.68 -2.29
N ALA A 78 0.28 -18.50 -1.89
CA ALA A 78 0.29 -18.08 -0.50
C ALA A 78 -1.12 -18.08 0.11
N MET A 79 -2.10 -17.53 -0.60
CA MET A 79 -3.51 -17.54 -0.18
C MET A 79 -4.06 -18.96 0.02
N ALA A 80 -3.73 -19.89 -0.88
CA ALA A 80 -4.14 -21.29 -0.74
C ALA A 80 -3.53 -21.93 0.52
N LYS A 81 -2.25 -21.64 0.82
CA LYS A 81 -1.57 -22.13 2.03
C LYS A 81 -2.18 -21.56 3.31
N PHE A 82 -2.48 -20.25 3.34
CA PHE A 82 -3.19 -19.62 4.45
C PHE A 82 -4.58 -20.25 4.67
N ALA A 83 -5.34 -20.48 3.60
CA ALA A 83 -6.66 -21.07 3.68
C ALA A 83 -6.61 -22.50 4.28
N SER A 84 -5.67 -23.33 3.83
CA SER A 84 -5.45 -24.67 4.40
C SER A 84 -5.09 -24.62 5.90
N PHE A 85 -4.21 -23.69 6.29
CA PHE A 85 -3.85 -23.51 7.70
C PHE A 85 -5.05 -23.08 8.56
N LEU A 86 -5.83 -22.09 8.12
CA LEU A 86 -7.01 -21.62 8.84
C LEU A 86 -8.06 -22.72 9.00
N LYS A 87 -8.27 -23.53 7.96
CA LYS A 87 -9.15 -24.70 8.04
C LYS A 87 -8.75 -25.62 9.19
N LYS A 88 -7.48 -26.00 9.25
CA LYS A 88 -6.99 -26.99 10.22
C LYS A 88 -6.91 -26.48 11.65
N TYR A 89 -6.40 -25.27 11.86
CA TYR A 89 -6.05 -24.82 13.22
C TYR A 89 -7.00 -23.79 13.82
N SER A 90 -7.86 -23.16 13.01
CA SER A 90 -8.75 -22.10 13.49
C SER A 90 -10.21 -22.50 13.39
N ILE A 91 -10.62 -22.99 12.22
CA ILE A 91 -12.02 -23.35 11.95
C ILE A 91 -12.34 -24.72 12.55
N TRP A 92 -11.48 -25.73 12.33
CA TRP A 92 -11.70 -27.07 12.88
C TRP A 92 -11.73 -27.08 14.41
N GLU A 93 -10.75 -26.45 15.08
CA GLU A 93 -10.71 -26.37 16.55
C GLU A 93 -11.94 -25.66 17.12
N TYR A 94 -12.37 -24.56 16.48
CA TYR A 94 -13.59 -23.85 16.89
C TYR A 94 -14.83 -24.72 16.72
N ASN A 95 -14.99 -25.37 15.57
CA ASN A 95 -16.15 -26.22 15.28
C ASN A 95 -16.21 -27.41 16.22
N LYS A 96 -15.06 -28.05 16.51
CA LYS A 96 -14.95 -29.13 17.47
C LYS A 96 -15.34 -28.67 18.88
N GLY A 97 -14.85 -27.50 19.32
CA GLY A 97 -15.23 -26.92 20.61
C GLY A 97 -16.73 -26.59 20.69
N PHE A 98 -17.33 -26.15 19.58
CA PHE A 98 -18.77 -25.92 19.49
C PHE A 98 -19.58 -27.22 19.58
N GLU A 99 -19.15 -28.29 18.90
CA GLU A 99 -19.78 -29.61 18.98
C GLU A 99 -19.71 -30.18 20.40
N ASP A 100 -18.54 -30.10 21.06
CA ASP A 100 -18.35 -30.53 22.44
C ASP A 100 -19.26 -29.76 23.40
N LEU A 101 -19.37 -28.44 23.24
CA LEU A 101 -20.27 -27.59 24.02
C LEU A 101 -21.74 -28.00 23.82
N MET A 102 -22.17 -28.17 22.56
CA MET A 102 -23.53 -28.58 22.24
C MET A 102 -23.88 -29.96 22.79
N MET A 103 -22.95 -30.92 22.76
CA MET A 103 -23.14 -32.23 23.37
C MET A 103 -23.31 -32.14 24.90
N LEU A 104 -22.58 -31.25 25.57
CA LEU A 104 -22.74 -31.00 27.00
C LEU A 104 -24.11 -30.40 27.33
N GLU A 105 -24.57 -29.42 26.54
CA GLU A 105 -25.88 -28.80 26.71
C GLU A 105 -27.02 -29.79 26.43
N ILE A 106 -26.89 -30.66 25.43
CA ILE A 106 -27.83 -31.75 25.18
C ILE A 106 -27.90 -32.71 26.38
N LYS A 107 -26.75 -33.14 26.92
CA LYS A 107 -26.70 -34.03 28.10
C LYS A 107 -27.31 -33.41 29.36
N LYS A 108 -27.22 -32.08 29.52
CA LYS A 108 -27.90 -31.36 30.61
C LYS A 108 -29.41 -31.30 30.36
N ALA A 109 -29.82 -30.90 29.15
CA ALA A 109 -31.23 -30.84 28.78
C ALA A 109 -31.92 -32.21 28.87
N GLU A 110 -31.24 -33.31 28.57
CA GLU A 110 -31.77 -34.67 28.75
C GLU A 110 -32.11 -35.01 30.21
N LYS A 111 -31.46 -34.33 31.18
CA LYS A 111 -31.71 -34.51 32.62
C LYS A 111 -32.73 -33.51 33.18
N GLU A 112 -32.82 -32.32 32.60
CA GLU A 112 -33.52 -31.16 33.21
C GLU A 112 -34.70 -30.64 32.37
N ASP A 113 -34.66 -30.76 31.03
CA ASP A 113 -35.67 -30.22 30.11
C ASP A 113 -35.69 -31.00 28.78
N SER A 114 -36.48 -32.09 28.75
CA SER A 114 -36.56 -33.00 27.61
C SER A 114 -37.18 -32.39 26.36
N GLN A 115 -37.93 -31.28 26.48
CA GLN A 115 -38.56 -30.60 25.34
C GLN A 115 -37.53 -29.84 24.49
N ASN A 116 -36.45 -29.36 25.09
CA ASN A 116 -35.40 -28.64 24.36
C ASN A 116 -34.38 -29.54 23.65
N VAL A 117 -34.32 -30.83 24.00
CA VAL A 117 -33.33 -31.79 23.47
C VAL A 117 -33.44 -31.93 21.95
N SER A 118 -34.65 -32.05 21.42
CA SER A 118 -34.86 -32.19 19.96
C SER A 118 -34.38 -30.95 19.20
N ARG A 119 -34.62 -29.75 19.75
CA ARG A 119 -34.15 -28.48 19.15
C ARG A 119 -32.62 -28.41 19.15
N LEU A 120 -31.97 -28.76 20.26
CA LEU A 120 -30.51 -28.74 20.37
C LEU A 120 -29.86 -29.78 19.43
N ARG A 121 -30.45 -30.96 19.29
CA ARG A 121 -30.00 -31.98 18.33
C ARG A 121 -30.12 -31.50 16.89
N ASN A 122 -31.24 -30.87 16.52
CA ASN A 122 -31.39 -30.28 15.18
C ASN A 122 -30.35 -29.19 14.90
N ILE A 123 -30.00 -28.37 15.90
CA ILE A 123 -28.95 -27.34 15.75
C ILE A 123 -27.59 -28.02 15.52
N LEU A 124 -27.28 -29.07 16.29
CA LEU A 124 -26.04 -29.83 16.14
C LEU A 124 -25.96 -30.53 14.77
N GLU A 125 -27.01 -31.20 14.31
CA GLU A 125 -27.05 -31.82 12.98
C GLU A 125 -26.85 -30.81 11.86
N ASN A 126 -27.57 -29.69 11.90
CA ASN A 126 -27.41 -28.62 10.91
C ASN A 126 -25.99 -28.05 10.90
N HIS A 127 -25.38 -27.88 12.08
CA HIS A 127 -24.00 -27.42 12.20
C HIS A 127 -23.02 -28.43 11.57
N VAL A 128 -23.12 -29.71 11.92
CA VAL A 128 -22.28 -30.78 11.38
C VAL A 128 -22.39 -30.85 9.85
N ASP A 129 -23.59 -30.72 9.30
CA ASP A 129 -23.82 -30.70 7.85
C ASP A 129 -23.21 -29.48 7.15
N LEU A 130 -23.25 -28.31 7.80
CA LEU A 130 -22.59 -27.11 7.28
C LEU A 130 -21.06 -27.26 7.31
N VAL A 131 -20.50 -27.81 8.40
CA VAL A 131 -19.06 -28.08 8.52
C VAL A 131 -18.61 -29.04 7.42
N LYS A 132 -19.35 -30.11 7.16
CA LYS A 132 -19.05 -31.05 6.06
C LYS A 132 -19.04 -30.37 4.69
N LYS A 133 -20.05 -29.53 4.39
CA LYS A 133 -20.10 -28.79 3.12
C LYS A 133 -18.91 -27.86 2.93
N ILE A 134 -18.47 -27.21 4.00
CA ILE A 134 -17.29 -26.35 4.02
C ILE A 134 -16.02 -27.20 3.78
N ASP A 135 -15.91 -28.34 4.46
CA ASP A 135 -14.78 -29.26 4.29
C ASP A 135 -14.66 -29.79 2.87
N ASP A 136 -15.77 -30.18 2.25
CA ASP A 136 -15.84 -30.64 0.86
C ASP A 136 -15.42 -29.54 -0.13
N TYR A 137 -15.83 -28.29 0.13
CA TYR A 137 -15.43 -27.14 -0.68
C TYR A 137 -13.91 -26.91 -0.60
N PHE A 138 -13.34 -27.02 0.59
CA PHE A 138 -11.89 -26.90 0.77
C PHE A 138 -11.12 -28.06 0.16
N GLN A 139 -11.59 -29.32 0.26
CA GLN A 139 -10.93 -30.46 -0.38
C GLN A 139 -10.86 -30.33 -1.90
N LYS A 140 -11.86 -29.70 -2.53
CA LYS A 140 -11.87 -29.43 -3.98
C LYS A 140 -10.93 -28.31 -4.40
N THR A 141 -10.53 -27.43 -3.48
CA THR A 141 -9.81 -26.18 -3.78
C THR A 141 -8.38 -26.13 -3.25
N THR A 142 -8.02 -27.00 -2.31
CA THR A 142 -6.68 -27.02 -1.70
C THR A 142 -6.11 -28.43 -1.66
N ASN A 143 -4.87 -28.61 -2.14
CA ASN A 143 -4.11 -29.83 -1.88
C ASN A 143 -3.75 -29.90 -0.39
N ASP A 144 -3.93 -31.08 0.20
CA ASP A 144 -3.78 -31.39 1.62
C ASP A 144 -2.30 -31.29 2.06
N HIS A 145 -1.81 -30.07 2.16
CA HIS A 145 -0.49 -29.77 2.73
C HIS A 145 -0.68 -29.17 4.12
N ASN A 146 -0.13 -29.88 5.10
CA ASN A 146 -0.11 -29.48 6.49
C ASN A 146 0.93 -28.38 6.71
N PHE A 147 0.52 -27.11 6.69
CA PHE A 147 1.38 -25.99 7.02
C PHE A 147 1.44 -25.76 8.53
N HIS A 148 2.61 -25.44 9.07
CA HIS A 148 2.83 -25.08 10.45
C HIS A 148 2.77 -23.55 10.62
N ALA A 149 2.48 -23.06 11.84
CA ALA A 149 2.32 -21.63 12.11
C ALA A 149 3.57 -20.81 11.70
N LYS A 150 4.77 -21.38 11.90
CA LYS A 150 6.02 -20.79 11.47
C LYS A 150 6.10 -20.61 9.95
N GLU A 151 5.72 -21.63 9.17
CA GLU A 151 5.73 -21.56 7.71
C GLU A 151 4.76 -20.50 7.18
N ILE A 152 3.64 -20.31 7.87
CA ILE A 152 2.67 -19.25 7.56
C ILE A 152 3.19 -17.86 7.92
N CYS A 153 3.92 -17.72 9.03
CA CYS A 153 4.61 -16.48 9.36
C CYS A 153 5.73 -16.16 8.36
N ASP A 154 6.51 -17.16 7.95
CA ASP A 154 7.58 -16.99 6.98
C ASP A 154 7.02 -16.58 5.61
N LEU A 155 5.93 -17.22 5.17
CA LEU A 155 5.20 -16.88 3.94
C LEU A 155 4.62 -15.46 3.97
N LYS A 156 4.13 -15.00 5.12
CA LYS A 156 3.72 -13.60 5.31
C LYS A 156 4.91 -12.65 5.07
N GLU A 157 6.07 -12.94 5.67
CA GLU A 157 7.28 -12.12 5.47
C GLU A 157 7.79 -12.18 4.02
N GLU A 158 7.62 -13.29 3.32
CA GLU A 158 7.91 -13.41 1.88
C GLU A 158 6.99 -12.54 1.02
N LEU A 159 5.69 -12.50 1.34
CA LEU A 159 4.73 -11.63 0.64
C LEU A 159 5.08 -10.15 0.78
N PHE A 160 5.57 -9.72 1.94
CA PHE A 160 6.01 -8.33 2.15
C PHE A 160 7.26 -7.95 1.34
N LYS A 161 8.03 -8.94 0.90
CA LYS A 161 9.24 -8.74 0.08
C LYS A 161 8.96 -8.72 -1.42
N LEU A 162 7.71 -8.93 -1.85
CA LEU A 162 7.36 -8.88 -3.27
C LEU A 162 7.65 -7.49 -3.87
N PRO A 163 8.28 -7.42 -5.06
CA PRO A 163 8.78 -6.15 -5.58
C PRO A 163 7.69 -5.16 -6.02
N THR A 164 6.55 -5.65 -6.50
CA THR A 164 5.44 -4.81 -6.95
C THR A 164 4.43 -4.58 -5.84
N TYR A 165 3.87 -5.64 -5.25
CA TYR A 165 2.74 -5.54 -4.33
C TYR A 165 3.11 -5.69 -2.85
N GLY A 166 4.38 -5.98 -2.52
CA GLY A 166 4.76 -6.32 -1.15
C GLY A 166 4.54 -5.17 -0.16
N LYS A 167 4.76 -3.92 -0.59
CA LYS A 167 4.55 -2.73 0.25
C LYS A 167 3.08 -2.49 0.53
N GLU A 168 2.23 -2.63 -0.47
CA GLU A 168 0.78 -2.48 -0.38
C GLU A 168 0.17 -3.58 0.49
N ILE A 169 0.61 -4.83 0.31
CA ILE A 169 0.19 -5.96 1.14
C ILE A 169 0.56 -5.71 2.61
N LYS A 170 1.79 -5.25 2.88
CA LYS A 170 2.23 -4.90 4.24
C LYS A 170 1.39 -3.76 4.84
N PHE A 171 1.17 -2.70 4.08
CA PHE A 171 0.36 -1.57 4.52
C PHE A 171 -1.07 -2.00 4.90
N MET A 172 -1.71 -2.81 4.05
CA MET A 172 -3.05 -3.35 4.33
C MET A 172 -3.05 -4.25 5.57
N PHE A 173 -2.01 -5.06 5.78
CA PHE A 173 -1.87 -5.88 6.98
C PHE A 173 -1.77 -5.02 8.25
N ASP A 174 -0.90 -4.01 8.24
CA ASP A 174 -0.65 -3.13 9.40
C ASP A 174 -1.92 -2.33 9.77
N LEU A 175 -2.68 -1.86 8.79
CA LEU A 175 -3.97 -1.20 9.00
C LEU A 175 -5.00 -2.13 9.68
N ASN A 176 -5.13 -3.36 9.19
CA ASN A 176 -6.07 -4.32 9.78
C ASN A 176 -5.67 -4.70 11.22
N TYR A 177 -4.37 -4.91 11.45
CA TYR A 177 -3.85 -5.27 12.77
C TYR A 177 -4.05 -4.15 13.80
N SER A 178 -3.77 -2.90 13.42
CA SER A 178 -3.99 -1.74 14.28
C SER A 178 -5.47 -1.50 14.61
N SER A 179 -6.37 -1.72 13.66
CA SER A 179 -7.82 -1.65 13.87
C SER A 179 -8.28 -2.70 14.89
N LEU A 180 -7.88 -3.97 14.71
CA LEU A 180 -8.18 -5.08 15.62
C LEU A 180 -7.68 -4.81 17.05
N LEU A 181 -6.46 -4.28 17.20
CA LEU A 181 -5.92 -3.90 18.50
C LEU A 181 -6.74 -2.79 19.17
N SER A 182 -7.21 -1.82 18.39
CA SER A 182 -8.05 -0.73 18.91
C SER A 182 -9.40 -1.24 19.41
N ASP A 183 -10.02 -2.18 18.69
CA ASP A 183 -11.30 -2.78 19.08
C ASP A 183 -11.17 -3.70 20.28
N TYR A 184 -10.08 -4.47 20.36
CA TYR A 184 -9.77 -5.29 21.53
C TYR A 184 -9.59 -4.44 22.79
N LYS A 185 -8.89 -3.31 22.68
CA LYS A 185 -8.74 -2.35 23.80
C LYS A 185 -10.09 -1.77 24.22
N LYS A 186 -10.95 -1.38 23.28
CA LYS A 186 -12.29 -0.87 23.58
C LYS A 186 -13.17 -1.90 24.30
N LYS A 187 -13.20 -3.15 23.83
CA LYS A 187 -14.00 -4.23 24.45
C LYS A 187 -13.54 -4.54 25.88
N ASN A 188 -12.24 -4.59 26.12
CA ASN A 188 -11.72 -4.83 27.48
C ASN A 188 -12.02 -3.67 28.45
N VAL A 189 -12.02 -2.43 27.97
CA VAL A 189 -12.45 -1.27 28.79
C VAL A 189 -13.94 -1.37 29.15
N ILE A 190 -14.78 -1.85 28.24
CA ILE A 190 -16.22 -2.06 28.49
C ILE A 190 -16.44 -3.17 29.52
N HIS A 191 -15.74 -4.30 29.41
CA HIS A 191 -15.84 -5.40 30.39
C HIS A 191 -15.36 -4.99 31.79
N TYR A 192 -14.31 -4.17 31.89
CA TYR A 192 -13.82 -3.66 33.19
C TYR A 192 -14.81 -2.70 33.86
N ASN A 193 -15.58 -1.94 33.07
CA ASN A 193 -16.59 -1.01 33.59
C ASN A 193 -17.92 -1.69 33.96
N LEU A 194 -18.24 -2.84 33.36
CA LEU A 194 -19.39 -3.66 33.75
C LEU A 194 -19.15 -4.43 35.05
N ALA A 195 -17.93 -4.95 35.25
CA ALA A 195 -17.55 -5.64 36.49
C ALA A 195 -17.46 -4.72 37.72
N ARG A 196 -17.40 -3.40 37.53
CA ARG A 196 -17.36 -2.39 38.61
C ARG A 196 -18.73 -1.83 38.99
N LYS A 197 -19.80 -2.26 38.30
CA LYS A 197 -21.19 -1.84 38.54
C LYS A 197 -22.07 -2.96 39.12
N LEU A 198 -21.48 -4.12 39.41
CA LEU A 198 -22.06 -5.19 40.23
C LEU A 198 -21.32 -5.21 41.59
#